data_AF-A0A4Y2FDB1-F1
#
_entry.id   AF-A0A4Y2FDB1-F1
#
_cell.length_a   1.000
_cell.length_b   1.000
_cell.length_c   1.000
_cell.angle_alpha   90.00
_cell.angle_beta   90.00
_cell.angle_gamma   90.00
#
_symmetry.space_group_name_H-M   'P 1'
#
loop_
_entity.id
_entity.type
_entity.pdbx_description
1 polymer ?
#
loop_
_entity_poly.entity_id
_entity_poly.type
_entity_poly.pdbx_seq_one_letter_code
_entity_poly.pdbx_strand_id
1 'polypeptide(L)'
;MDQNVIQNIKLGHRKLLLTNILNDPVHNENLEKTLKNGNFKDVVFSLANCWVSVSALLINKSWKNLLPNFIDSEVEENMQTEESQLASLINQLQNTNPMSKTEALQ
;
A
#
# COMPACT_ATOMS: atom_id res chain seq x y z
N MET A 1 -0.21 1.47 18.97
CA MET A 1 -1.01 1.13 17.78
C MET A 1 -0.71 -0.32 17.43
N ASP A 2 -1.73 -1.11 17.14
CA ASP A 2 -1.56 -2.54 16.85
C ASP A 2 -0.81 -2.78 15.54
N GLN A 3 -0.17 -3.96 15.44
CA GLN A 3 0.63 -4.33 14.30
C GLN A 3 -0.18 -4.43 13.00
N ASN A 4 -1.45 -4.86 13.05
CA ASN A 4 -2.28 -4.95 11.85
C ASN A 4 -2.61 -3.56 11.29
N VAL A 5 -2.86 -2.57 12.15
CA VAL A 5 -3.08 -1.19 11.71
C VAL A 5 -1.82 -0.64 11.01
N ILE A 6 -0.65 -0.89 11.59
CA ILE A 6 0.63 -0.48 11.00
C ILE A 6 0.87 -1.17 9.65
N GLN A 7 0.55 -2.46 9.54
CA GLN A 7 0.67 -3.22 8.29
C GLN A 7 -0.30 -2.70 7.22
N ASN A 8 -1.53 -2.38 7.58
CA ASN A 8 -2.51 -1.82 6.65
C ASN A 8 -2.05 -0.45 6.10
N ILE A 9 -1.54 0.43 6.96
CA ILE A 9 -0.97 1.73 6.52
C ILE A 9 0.21 1.51 5.56
N LYS A 10 1.10 0.56 5.85
CA LYS A 10 2.22 0.21 4.95
C LYS A 10 1.74 -0.33 3.61
N LEU A 11 0.69 -1.16 3.63
CA LEU A 11 0.08 -1.71 2.42
C LEU A 11 -0.54 -0.60 1.56
N GLY A 12 -1.33 0.28 2.16
CA GLY A 12 -1.91 1.45 1.49
C GLY A 12 -0.85 2.35 0.86
N HIS A 13 0.25 2.62 1.58
CA HIS A 13 1.33 3.46 1.07
C HIS A 13 2.01 2.82 -0.16
N ARG A 14 2.27 1.50 -0.12
CA ARG A 14 2.82 0.77 -1.27
C ARG A 14 1.89 0.84 -2.48
N LYS A 15 0.58 0.64 -2.28
CA LYS A 15 -0.41 0.73 -3.37
C LYS A 15 -0.44 2.13 -3.98
N LEU A 16 -0.44 3.17 -3.15
CA LEU A 16 -0.43 4.56 -3.61
C LEU A 16 0.82 4.87 -4.43
N LEU A 17 2.01 4.46 -3.95
CA LEU A 17 3.26 4.65 -4.66
C LEU A 17 3.26 3.95 -6.03
N LEU A 18 2.87 2.67 -6.09
CA LEU A 18 2.81 1.92 -7.34
C LEU A 18 1.80 2.51 -8.32
N THR A 19 0.66 2.97 -7.82
CA THR A 19 -0.37 3.65 -8.64
C THR A 19 0.17 4.94 -9.24
N ASN A 20 0.88 5.74 -8.45
CA ASN A 20 1.50 6.98 -8.94
C ASN A 20 2.54 6.71 -10.02
N ILE A 21 3.35 5.66 -9.87
CA ILE A 21 4.35 5.25 -10.87
C ILE A 21 3.67 4.75 -12.16
N LEU A 22 2.63 3.93 -12.05
CA LEU A 22 1.87 3.42 -13.21
C LEU A 22 1.13 4.54 -13.97
N ASN A 23 0.69 5.58 -13.27
CA ASN A 23 -0.03 6.71 -13.86
C ASN A 23 0.90 7.81 -14.39
N ASP A 24 2.20 7.75 -14.13
CA ASP A 24 3.16 8.73 -14.63
C ASP A 24 3.30 8.58 -16.16
N PRO A 25 2.88 9.58 -16.97
CA PRO A 25 2.96 9.51 -18.43
C PRO A 25 4.40 9.42 -18.94
N VAL A 26 5.38 9.80 -18.11
CA VAL A 26 6.80 9.58 -18.37
C VAL A 26 7.18 8.25 -17.71
N HIS A 27 6.70 7.13 -18.27
CA HIS A 27 6.96 5.76 -17.82
C HIS A 27 8.47 5.37 -17.68
N ASN A 28 9.39 6.31 -17.87
CA ASN A 28 10.83 6.14 -17.87
C ASN A 28 11.58 7.23 -17.07
N GLU A 29 10.90 8.14 -16.35
CA GLU A 29 11.62 8.84 -15.29
C GLU A 29 12.02 7.80 -14.25
N ASN A 30 13.33 7.60 -14.10
CA ASN A 30 13.91 6.58 -13.22
C ASN A 30 13.15 6.62 -11.89
N LEU A 31 12.54 5.50 -11.48
CA LEU A 31 11.82 5.33 -10.20
C LEU A 31 12.57 5.98 -9.03
N GLU A 32 13.90 5.93 -9.08
CA GLU A 32 14.81 6.58 -8.15
C GLU A 32 14.61 8.11 -8.03
N LYS A 33 14.33 8.82 -9.13
CA LYS A 33 14.03 10.27 -9.14
C LYS A 33 12.68 10.56 -8.49
N THR A 34 11.64 9.80 -8.83
CA THR A 34 10.31 9.96 -8.22
C THR A 34 10.37 9.69 -6.71
N LEU A 35 11.13 8.66 -6.30
CA LEU A 35 11.38 8.36 -4.89
C LEU A 35 12.24 9.42 -4.19
N LYS A 36 13.23 10.01 -4.90
CA LYS A 36 14.10 11.07 -4.36
C LYS A 36 13.43 12.45 -4.28
N ASN A 37 12.46 12.72 -5.15
CA ASN A 37 11.73 13.99 -5.16
C ASN A 37 10.61 14.05 -4.10
N GLY A 38 10.21 12.90 -3.55
CA GLY A 38 9.24 12.86 -2.44
C GLY A 38 9.79 13.59 -1.22
N ASN A 39 9.16 14.69 -0.83
CA ASN A 39 9.54 15.43 0.36
C ASN A 39 8.76 14.93 1.59
N PHE A 40 9.16 15.39 2.78
CA PHE A 40 8.49 15.00 4.03
C PHE A 40 6.98 15.31 4.03
N LYS A 41 6.56 16.43 3.42
CA LYS A 41 5.15 16.79 3.29
C LYS A 41 4.39 15.77 2.43
N ASP A 42 4.99 15.29 1.34
CA ASP A 42 4.38 14.26 0.49
C ASP A 42 4.23 12.94 1.24
N VAL A 43 5.24 12.57 2.04
CA VAL A 43 5.17 11.38 2.90
C VAL A 43 4.06 11.52 3.94
N VAL A 44 3.99 12.64 4.66
CA VAL A 44 2.93 12.90 5.65
C VAL A 44 1.54 12.90 5.00
N PHE A 45 1.40 13.52 3.81
CA PHE A 45 0.15 13.51 3.05
C PHE A 45 -0.24 12.10 2.62
N SER A 46 0.72 11.29 2.15
CA SER A 46 0.48 9.89 1.78
C SER A 46 -0.01 9.06 2.97
N LEU A 47 0.59 9.26 4.15
CA LEU A 47 0.19 8.56 5.37
C LEU A 47 -1.21 8.95 5.82
N ALA A 48 -1.55 10.24 5.74
CA ALA A 48 -2.91 10.72 6.02
C ALA A 48 -3.94 10.08 5.08
N ASN A 49 -3.62 9.96 3.79
CA ASN A 49 -4.49 9.26 2.84
C ASN A 49 -4.61 7.76 3.15
N CYS A 50 -3.51 7.09 3.55
CA CYS A 50 -3.54 5.68 3.94
C CYS A 50 -4.31 5.45 5.24
N TRP A 51 -4.42 6.45 6.12
CA TRP A 51 -5.26 6.35 7.31
C TRP A 51 -6.75 6.21 6.97
N VAL A 52 -7.20 6.79 5.85
CA VAL A 52 -8.59 6.69 5.38
C VAL A 52 -8.97 5.26 4.99
N SER A 53 -8.01 4.43 4.56
CA SER A 53 -8.24 3.02 4.24
C SER A 53 -8.20 2.09 5.45
N VAL A 54 -7.76 2.57 6.63
CA VAL A 54 -7.77 1.75 7.84
C VAL A 54 -9.21 1.58 8.30
N SER A 55 -9.70 0.34 8.35
CA SER A 55 -11.07 0.08 8.75
C SER A 55 -11.31 0.36 10.23
N ALA A 56 -12.55 0.74 10.57
CA ALA A 56 -12.98 0.87 11.95
C ALA A 56 -12.80 -0.44 12.74
N LEU A 57 -12.89 -1.59 12.07
CA LEU A 57 -12.68 -2.91 12.68
C LEU A 57 -11.23 -3.12 13.14
N LEU A 58 -10.23 -2.74 12.33
CA LEU A 58 -8.81 -2.78 12.74
C LEU A 58 -8.54 -1.86 13.91
N ILE A 59 -9.11 -0.65 13.86
CA ILE A 59 -9.00 0.29 14.96
C ILE A 59 -9.59 -0.34 16.22
N ASN A 60 -10.81 -0.86 16.16
CA ASN A 60 -11.46 -1.52 17.28
C ASN A 60 -10.63 -2.68 17.84
N LYS A 61 -10.15 -3.59 16.99
CA LYS A 61 -9.26 -4.69 17.39
C LYS A 61 -7.98 -4.19 18.05
N SER A 62 -7.41 -3.08 17.55
CA SER A 62 -6.19 -2.48 18.10
C SER A 62 -6.34 -1.95 19.52
N TRP A 63 -7.56 -1.60 19.93
CA TRP A 63 -7.88 -1.13 21.27
C TRP A 63 -8.25 -2.26 22.24
N LYS A 64 -8.43 -3.50 21.79
CA LYS A 64 -8.88 -4.63 22.62
C LYS A 64 -8.04 -4.84 23.88
N ASN A 65 -6.71 -4.69 23.78
CA ASN A 65 -5.81 -4.85 24.93
C ASN A 65 -5.87 -3.67 25.93
N LEU A 66 -6.33 -2.50 25.48
CA LEU A 66 -6.44 -1.29 26.30
C LEU A 66 -7.86 -1.10 26.86
N LEU A 67 -8.87 -1.58 26.14
CA LEU A 67 -10.28 -1.45 26.45
C LEU A 67 -11.02 -2.78 26.13
N PRO A 68 -10.84 -3.82 26.97
CA PRO A 68 -11.32 -5.18 26.67
C PRO A 68 -12.84 -5.28 26.55
N ASN A 69 -13.57 -4.45 27.30
CA ASN A 69 -15.03 -4.47 27.37
C ASN A 69 -15.70 -3.67 26.25
N PHE A 70 -14.91 -3.10 25.32
CA PHE A 70 -15.41 -2.17 24.31
C PHE A 70 -15.67 -2.86 22.96
N ILE A 71 -15.19 -4.10 22.76
CA ILE A 71 -15.14 -4.75 21.46
C ILE A 71 -15.75 -6.17 21.53
N ASP A 72 -17.05 -6.28 21.26
CA ASP A 72 -17.78 -7.57 21.14
C ASP A 72 -17.89 -8.09 19.69
N SER A 73 -17.32 -7.35 18.73
CA SER A 73 -17.55 -7.61 17.31
C SER A 73 -16.50 -8.55 16.70
N GLU A 74 -16.86 -9.82 16.57
CA GLU A 74 -16.09 -10.89 15.90
C GLU A 74 -16.22 -10.84 14.36
N VAL A 75 -16.10 -9.65 13.76
CA VAL A 75 -16.03 -9.53 12.30
C VAL A 75 -14.59 -9.78 11.85
N GLU A 76 -14.41 -10.71 10.91
CA GLU A 76 -13.13 -10.96 10.25
C GLU A 76 -12.98 -10.04 9.05
N GLU A 77 -11.80 -9.47 8.87
CA GLU A 77 -11.56 -8.46 7.84
C GLU A 77 -10.82 -9.07 6.64
N ASN A 78 -11.23 -8.69 5.43
CA ASN A 78 -10.66 -9.20 4.18
C ASN A 78 -9.32 -8.54 3.80
N MET A 79 -8.32 -8.56 4.68
CA MET A 79 -6.95 -8.07 4.38
C MET A 79 -6.37 -8.72 3.11
N GLN A 80 -6.73 -9.99 2.87
CA GLN A 80 -6.38 -10.77 1.69
C GLN A 80 -6.74 -10.07 0.35
N THR A 81 -7.85 -9.32 0.32
CA THR A 81 -8.32 -8.65 -0.91
C THR A 81 -7.41 -7.49 -1.29
N GLU A 82 -6.91 -6.73 -0.33
CA GLU A 82 -6.02 -5.61 -0.62
C GLU A 82 -4.63 -6.06 -1.08
N GLU A 83 -4.13 -7.16 -0.53
CA GLU A 83 -2.87 -7.78 -0.95
C GLU A 83 -2.97 -8.36 -2.37
N SER A 84 -4.11 -8.97 -2.71
CA SER A 84 -4.38 -9.46 -4.06
C SER A 84 -4.36 -8.32 -5.09
N GLN A 85 -4.97 -7.17 -4.76
CA GLN A 85 -4.91 -5.97 -5.60
C GLN A 85 -3.47 -5.45 -5.74
N LEU A 86 -2.70 -5.43 -4.65
CA LEU A 86 -1.29 -5.03 -4.70
C LEU A 86 -0.49 -5.94 -5.65
N ALA A 87 -0.68 -7.26 -5.58
CA ALA A 87 -0.03 -8.20 -6.48
C ALA A 87 -0.38 -7.94 -7.96
N SER A 88 -1.63 -7.55 -8.25
CA SER A 88 -2.03 -7.13 -9.60
C SER A 88 -1.27 -5.90 -10.08
N LEU A 89 -1.12 -4.86 -9.25
CA LEU A 89 -0.32 -3.68 -9.60
C LEU A 89 1.16 -4.03 -9.86
N ILE A 90 1.74 -4.92 -9.06
CA ILE A 90 3.14 -5.36 -9.25
C ILE A 90 3.31 -6.06 -10.61
N ASN A 91 2.37 -6.94 -10.97
CA ASN A 91 2.40 -7.62 -12.27
C ASN A 91 2.26 -6.63 -13.44
N GLN A 92 1.43 -5.59 -13.31
CA GLN A 92 1.33 -4.54 -14.33
C GLN A 92 2.66 -3.82 -14.53
N LEU A 93 3.32 -3.42 -13.43
CA LEU A 93 4.64 -2.78 -13.45
C LEU A 93 5.71 -3.63 -14.13
N GLN A 94 5.72 -4.94 -13.87
CA GLN A 94 6.66 -5.87 -14.51
C GLN A 94 6.42 -6.00 -16.01
N ASN A 95 5.16 -5.99 -16.44
CA ASN A 95 4.77 -6.09 -17.85
C ASN A 95 5.03 -4.80 -18.65
N THR A 96 5.05 -3.64 -17.99
CA THR A 96 5.32 -2.34 -18.61
C THR A 96 6.81 -2.05 -18.82
N ASN A 97 7.71 -2.82 -18.20
CA ASN A 97 9.16 -2.64 -18.37
C ASN A 97 9.66 -3.40 -19.63
N PRO A 98 10.13 -2.71 -20.69
CA PRO A 98 10.64 -3.38 -21.89
C PRO A 98 11.92 -4.20 -21.65
N MET A 99 12.66 -3.93 -20.56
CA MET A 99 13.93 -4.59 -20.26
C MET A 99 13.77 -6.09 -19.92
N SER A 100 12.60 -6.52 -19.43
CA SER A 100 12.36 -7.90 -18.97
C SER A 100 12.14 -8.91 -20.09
N LYS A 101 11.92 -8.47 -21.34
CA LYS A 101 11.56 -9.34 -22.47
C LYS A 101 12.75 -9.82 -23.31
N THR A 102 13.96 -9.36 -23.06
CA THR A 102 15.11 -9.64 -23.95
C THR A 102 15.97 -10.83 -23.51
N GLU A 103 15.85 -11.33 -22.28
CA GLU A 103 16.72 -12.41 -21.77
C GLU A 103 16.17 -13.84 -21.93
N ALA A 104 14.99 -14.01 -22.56
CA ALA A 104 14.37 -15.33 -22.76
C ALA A 104 14.57 -15.94 -24.17
N LEU A 105 15.46 -15.36 -24.98
CA LEU A 105 15.80 -15.87 -26.31
C LEU A 105 17.32 -16.10 -26.41
N GLN A 106 17.81 -17.13 -25.74
CA GLN A 106 19.08 -17.79 -26.08
C GLN A 106 18.96 -19.30 -25.90
#